data_AF-A0A497JH79-F1
#
_entry.id   AF-A0A497JH79-F1
#
_cell.length_a   1.000
_cell.length_b   1.000
_cell.length_c   1.000
_cell.angle_alpha   90.00
_cell.angle_beta   90.00
_cell.angle_gamma   90.00
#
_symmetry.space_group_name_H-M   'P 1'
#
loop_
_entity.id
_entity.type
_entity.pdbx_description
1 polymer ?
#
loop_
_entity_poly.entity_id
_entity_poly.type
_entity_poly.pdbx_seq_one_letter_code
_entity_poly.pdbx_strand_id
1 'polypeptide(L)'
;MELKEAFLWKKVNSLIECNLCRRNCRIAENATGFCRVRQNIKGKLYSLVYGRALSLAIDPIEKKPLFHFKPATLCTSMSTYGCNFRCLHCQNYFISQLWLKEDLQKIPYTTPAEIVDFTLRQNIPGIAYTYTEPTIFAEYAYDTMVEAKK
;
A
#
# COMPACT_ATOMS: atom_id res chain seq x y z
N MET A 1 -15.01 -10.98 2.38
CA MET A 1 -14.17 -10.15 1.50
C MET A 1 -13.02 -10.99 1.01
N GLU A 2 -12.82 -11.04 -0.30
CA GLU A 2 -11.77 -11.86 -0.91
C GLU A 2 -10.41 -11.19 -0.73
N LEU A 3 -9.42 -11.94 -0.25
CA LEU A 3 -8.05 -11.45 -0.09
C LEU A 3 -7.38 -11.40 -1.46
N LYS A 4 -6.63 -10.34 -1.74
CA LYS A 4 -5.87 -10.20 -2.99
C LYS A 4 -4.58 -11.01 -2.92
N GLU A 5 -4.44 -11.99 -3.81
CA GLU A 5 -3.18 -12.74 -3.98
C GLU A 5 -2.07 -11.79 -4.45
N ALA A 6 -0.87 -11.94 -3.89
CA ALA A 6 0.26 -11.06 -4.16
C ALA A 6 0.94 -11.40 -5.51
N PHE A 7 1.52 -10.41 -6.17
CA PHE A 7 2.15 -10.58 -7.49
C PHE A 7 3.50 -11.31 -7.46
N LEU A 8 4.40 -10.90 -6.56
CA LEU A 8 5.82 -11.23 -6.65
C LEU A 8 6.25 -12.13 -5.51
N TRP A 9 6.03 -13.44 -5.66
CA TRP A 9 6.48 -14.44 -4.70
C TRP A 9 6.72 -15.80 -5.37
N LYS A 10 7.47 -16.64 -4.69
CA LYS A 10 7.65 -18.05 -5.09
C LYS A 10 7.63 -18.94 -3.85
N LYS A 11 7.25 -20.20 -4.03
CA LYS A 11 7.36 -21.21 -2.98
C LYS A 11 8.81 -21.69 -2.86
N VAL A 12 9.31 -21.80 -1.64
CA VAL A 12 10.65 -22.32 -1.32
C VAL A 12 10.49 -23.31 -0.17
N ASN A 13 10.51 -24.61 -0.48
CA ASN A 13 10.18 -25.69 0.45
C ASN A 13 8.76 -25.50 1.05
N SER A 14 8.68 -25.41 2.39
CA SER A 14 7.46 -25.12 3.15
C SER A 14 7.20 -23.63 3.36
N LEU A 15 8.06 -22.74 2.85
CA LEU A 15 7.98 -21.30 3.02
C LEU A 15 7.58 -20.61 1.71
N ILE A 16 7.17 -19.35 1.83
CA ILE A 16 7.07 -18.42 0.71
C ILE A 16 8.25 -17.46 0.75
N GLU A 17 8.89 -17.22 -0.40
CA GLU A 17 9.82 -16.10 -0.59
C GLU A 17 9.11 -14.95 -1.31
N CYS A 18 8.90 -13.84 -0.61
CA CYS A 18 8.28 -12.62 -1.13
C CYS A 18 9.34 -11.74 -1.81
N ASN A 19 9.21 -11.49 -3.11
CA ASN A 19 10.17 -10.72 -3.92
C ASN A 19 9.69 -9.30 -4.24
N LEU A 20 8.69 -8.82 -3.50
CA LEU A 20 8.07 -7.53 -3.73
C LEU A 20 8.97 -6.33 -3.40
N CYS A 21 9.84 -6.47 -2.40
CA CYS A 21 10.78 -5.44 -1.99
C CYS A 21 12.12 -6.06 -1.59
N ARG A 22 13.12 -5.23 -1.33
CA ARG A 22 14.50 -5.64 -1.03
C ARG A 22 14.65 -6.54 0.22
N ARG A 23 13.62 -6.69 1.04
CA ARG A 23 13.66 -7.56 2.23
C ARG A 23 13.66 -9.04 1.88
N ASN A 24 13.16 -9.43 0.69
CA ASN A 24 13.09 -10.82 0.23
C ASN A 24 12.61 -11.81 1.33
N CYS A 25 11.55 -11.45 2.07
CA CYS A 25 11.14 -12.16 3.27
C CYS A 25 10.79 -13.61 2.97
N ARG A 26 11.29 -14.54 3.80
CA ARG A 26 10.84 -15.94 3.84
C ARG A 26 9.77 -16.09 4.91
N ILE A 27 8.55 -16.42 4.49
CA ILE A 27 7.33 -16.32 5.30
C ILE A 27 6.75 -17.73 5.49
N ALA A 28 6.75 -18.19 6.74
CA ALA A 28 6.11 -19.44 7.13
C ALA A 28 4.58 -19.35 7.04
N GLU A 29 3.92 -20.51 6.97
CA GLU A 29 2.46 -20.61 6.98
C GLU A 29 1.86 -19.80 8.15
N ASN A 30 0.79 -19.05 7.89
CA ASN A 30 0.14 -18.11 8.80
C ASN A 30 0.98 -16.91 9.29
N ALA A 31 2.27 -16.84 8.97
CA ALA A 31 3.13 -15.73 9.34
C ALA A 31 3.01 -14.54 8.37
N THR A 32 3.54 -13.38 8.79
CA THR A 32 3.65 -12.20 7.93
C THR A 32 5.10 -11.86 7.63
N GLY A 33 5.33 -11.16 6.51
CA GLY A 33 6.63 -10.55 6.22
C GLY A 33 6.93 -9.35 7.13
N PHE A 34 8.11 -8.77 6.99
CA PHE A 34 8.58 -7.64 7.81
C PHE A 34 7.62 -6.43 7.80
N CYS A 35 6.93 -6.19 6.68
CA CYS A 35 5.96 -5.11 6.55
C CYS A 35 4.62 -5.37 7.26
N ARG A 36 4.42 -6.58 7.80
CA ARG A 36 3.22 -7.05 8.53
C ARG A 36 1.91 -7.10 7.72
N VAL A 37 1.96 -6.77 6.43
CA VAL A 37 0.79 -6.73 5.54
C VAL A 37 0.80 -7.81 4.44
N ARG A 38 1.86 -8.63 4.40
CA ARG A 38 2.00 -9.75 3.47
C ARG A 38 1.94 -11.04 4.26
N GLN A 39 0.88 -11.82 4.10
CA GLN A 39 0.65 -13.04 4.88
C GLN A 39 0.66 -14.27 4.00
N ASN A 40 1.37 -15.31 4.43
CA ASN A 40 1.26 -16.64 3.82
C ASN A 40 0.01 -17.33 4.39
N ILE A 41 -0.93 -17.68 3.51
CA ILE A 41 -2.17 -18.37 3.84
C ILE A 41 -2.29 -19.56 2.91
N LYS A 42 -2.26 -20.77 3.48
CA LYS A 42 -2.35 -22.05 2.78
C LYS A 42 -1.34 -22.17 1.63
N GLY A 43 -0.10 -21.74 1.87
CA GLY A 43 0.98 -21.78 0.88
C GLY A 43 0.88 -20.77 -0.27
N LYS A 44 0.03 -19.75 -0.14
CA LYS A 44 -0.06 -18.60 -1.06
C LYS A 44 0.14 -17.28 -0.32
N LEU A 45 0.74 -16.30 -1.00
CA LEU A 45 0.99 -14.98 -0.40
C LEU A 45 -0.16 -14.04 -0.72
N TYR A 46 -0.70 -13.37 0.30
CA TYR A 46 -1.79 -12.41 0.16
C TYR A 46 -1.41 -11.04 0.70
N SER A 47 -1.98 -10.00 0.09
CA SER A 47 -1.99 -8.63 0.62
C SER A 47 -3.15 -8.46 1.59
N LEU A 48 -2.86 -8.10 2.85
CA LEU A 48 -3.87 -7.84 3.88
C LEU A 48 -4.48 -6.44 3.78
N VAL A 49 -3.86 -5.56 2.99
CA VAL A 49 -4.21 -4.13 2.89
C VAL A 49 -4.81 -3.74 1.54
N TYR A 50 -5.07 -4.71 0.67
CA TYR A 50 -5.74 -4.42 -0.59
C TYR A 50 -7.15 -3.85 -0.33
N GLY A 51 -7.45 -2.70 -0.93
CA GLY A 51 -8.70 -1.98 -0.71
C GLY A 51 -8.86 -1.39 0.68
N ARG A 52 -7.77 -1.26 1.46
CA ARG A 52 -7.77 -0.62 2.80
C ARG A 52 -7.05 0.72 2.73
N ALA A 53 -7.63 1.68 2.02
CA ALA A 53 -7.12 3.05 1.97
C ALA A 53 -7.26 3.70 3.36
N LEU A 54 -6.16 3.73 4.11
CA LEU A 54 -6.14 4.24 5.48
C LEU A 54 -6.09 5.76 5.51
N SER A 55 -5.21 6.33 4.68
CA SER A 55 -5.07 7.77 4.54
C SER A 55 -5.35 8.13 3.10
N LEU A 56 -6.33 9.00 2.89
CA LEU A 56 -6.68 9.58 1.61
C LEU A 56 -6.82 11.10 1.81
N ALA A 57 -5.79 11.84 1.43
CA ALA A 57 -5.70 13.28 1.68
C ALA A 57 -5.33 14.03 0.40
N ILE A 58 -5.68 15.31 0.32
CA ILE A 58 -5.29 16.19 -0.78
C ILE A 58 -4.05 16.96 -0.35
N ASP A 59 -2.95 16.80 -1.09
CA ASP A 59 -1.67 17.42 -0.79
C ASP A 59 -1.13 18.19 -2.00
N PRO A 60 -0.38 19.28 -1.78
CA PRO A 60 0.42 19.89 -2.84
C PRO A 60 1.55 18.96 -3.27
N ILE A 61 1.91 18.99 -4.56
CA ILE A 61 2.98 18.17 -5.13
C ILE A 61 4.34 18.43 -4.46
N GLU A 62 4.53 19.63 -3.91
CA GLU A 62 5.75 20.07 -3.22
C GLU A 62 6.05 19.28 -1.94
N LYS A 63 5.06 18.56 -1.39
CA LYS A 63 5.32 17.61 -0.29
C LYS A 63 6.03 16.34 -0.76
N LYS A 64 6.05 16.05 -2.06
CA LYS A 64 6.66 14.85 -2.63
C LYS A 64 8.11 15.17 -3.01
N PRO A 65 9.03 14.19 -2.99
CA PRO A 65 10.44 14.42 -3.30
C PRO A 65 10.68 14.59 -4.82
N LEU A 66 9.97 15.53 -5.45
CA LEU A 66 10.02 15.82 -6.88
C LEU A 66 10.35 17.30 -7.07
N PHE A 67 11.48 17.57 -7.72
CA PHE A 67 11.93 18.94 -8.01
C PHE A 67 11.33 19.44 -9.33
N HIS A 68 10.69 20.62 -9.32
CA HIS A 68 10.08 21.23 -10.52
C HIS A 68 9.12 20.31 -11.30
N PHE A 69 8.39 19.44 -10.59
CA PHE A 69 7.39 18.57 -11.18
C PHE A 69 5.98 19.11 -10.92
N LYS A 70 5.30 19.56 -11.99
CA LYS A 70 3.94 20.15 -11.93
C LYS A 70 3.75 21.17 -10.78
N PRO A 71 4.51 22.27 -10.72
CA PRO A 71 4.45 23.23 -9.61
C PRO A 71 3.03 23.74 -9.33
N ALA A 72 2.73 23.98 -8.05
CA ALA A 72 1.45 24.46 -7.52
C ALA A 72 0.24 23.56 -7.84
N THR A 73 0.47 22.30 -8.22
CA THR A 73 -0.61 21.33 -8.44
C THR A 73 -0.87 20.49 -7.19
N LEU A 74 -2.11 20.01 -7.08
CA LEU A 74 -2.54 19.10 -6.03
C LEU A 74 -2.46 17.65 -6.49
N CYS A 75 -2.39 16.73 -5.53
CA CYS A 75 -2.49 15.30 -5.74
C CYS A 75 -3.26 14.62 -4.60
N THR A 76 -4.03 13.59 -4.94
CA THR A 76 -4.64 12.71 -3.96
C THR A 76 -3.56 11.78 -3.41
N SER A 77 -3.22 11.92 -2.14
CA SER A 77 -2.22 11.16 -1.43
C SER A 77 -2.85 9.97 -0.71
N MET A 78 -2.44 8.75 -1.08
CA MET A 78 -2.98 7.50 -0.54
C MET A 78 -1.91 6.65 0.16
N SER A 79 -2.29 6.02 1.27
CA SER A 79 -1.49 5.00 1.95
C SER A 79 -2.32 3.90 2.60
N THR A 80 -1.64 2.84 3.02
CA THR A 80 -2.19 1.77 3.86
C THR A 80 -1.38 1.62 5.14
N TYR A 81 -1.83 0.77 6.07
CA TYR A 81 -0.99 0.30 7.17
C TYR A 81 0.25 -0.45 6.67
N GLY A 82 1.29 -0.52 7.52
CA GLY A 82 2.52 -1.27 7.28
C GLY A 82 3.63 -0.45 6.62
N CYS A 83 4.86 -0.96 6.67
CA CYS A 83 6.02 -0.40 5.96
C CYS A 83 7.18 -1.41 5.97
N ASN A 84 7.96 -1.47 4.89
CA ASN A 84 9.18 -2.29 4.82
C ASN A 84 10.43 -1.58 5.39
N PHE A 85 10.29 -0.33 5.81
CA PHE A 85 11.28 0.46 6.57
C PHE A 85 10.92 0.57 8.06
N ARG A 86 11.92 0.96 8.86
CA ARG A 86 11.81 1.29 10.30
C ARG A 86 12.67 2.52 10.59
N CYS A 87 12.35 3.64 9.93
CA CYS A 87 13.11 4.87 10.09
C CYS A 87 13.06 5.35 11.55
N LEU A 88 14.19 5.77 12.12
CA LEU A 88 14.29 6.23 13.50
C LEU A 88 13.37 7.44 13.78
N HIS A 89 13.21 8.32 12.80
CA HIS A 89 12.39 9.53 12.89
C HIS A 89 11.19 9.48 11.93
N CYS A 90 10.53 8.32 11.82
CA CYS A 90 9.38 8.18 10.94
C CYS A 90 8.22 9.07 11.41
N GLN A 91 7.86 10.09 10.63
CA GLN A 91 6.70 10.95 10.93
C GLN A 91 5.36 10.18 10.83
N ASN A 92 5.33 9.11 10.05
CA ASN A 92 4.17 8.24 9.86
C ASN A 92 4.28 6.94 10.69
N TYR A 93 4.97 6.95 11.84
CA TYR A 93 5.21 5.73 12.62
C TYR A 93 3.91 5.07 13.11
N PHE A 94 2.87 5.86 13.39
CA PHE A 94 1.56 5.36 13.80
C PHE A 94 0.96 4.38 12.79
N ILE A 95 0.96 4.75 11.50
CA ILE A 95 0.39 3.92 10.44
C ILE A 95 1.39 2.90 9.87
N SER A 96 2.69 3.15 9.98
CA SER A 96 3.71 2.22 9.47
C SER A 96 4.04 1.10 10.45
N GLN A 97 4.01 1.37 11.77
CA GLN A 97 4.59 0.52 12.81
C GLN A 97 3.63 0.25 13.98
N LEU A 98 2.88 1.25 14.45
CA LEU A 98 2.05 1.18 15.66
C LEU A 98 0.58 0.86 15.34
N TRP A 99 0.34 -0.30 14.75
CA TRP A 99 -1.00 -0.79 14.42
C TRP A 99 -1.11 -2.29 14.69
N LEU A 100 -2.33 -2.80 14.82
CA LEU A 100 -2.66 -4.21 15.02
C LEU A 100 -3.49 -4.75 13.84
N LYS A 101 -3.50 -6.07 13.63
CA LYS A 101 -4.19 -6.67 12.47
C LYS A 101 -5.69 -6.38 12.48
N GLU A 102 -6.26 -6.29 13.68
CA GLU A 102 -7.66 -5.99 13.95
C GLU A 102 -8.03 -4.57 13.49
N ASP A 103 -7.08 -3.64 13.47
CA ASP A 103 -7.32 -2.27 12.99
C ASP A 103 -7.66 -2.24 11.49
N LEU A 104 -7.25 -3.25 10.71
CA LEU A 104 -7.61 -3.36 9.30
C LEU A 104 -9.12 -3.49 9.08
N GLN A 105 -9.85 -4.05 10.04
CA GLN A 105 -11.30 -4.22 9.95
C GLN A 105 -12.05 -2.90 10.16
N LYS A 106 -11.40 -1.92 10.80
CA LYS A 106 -11.94 -0.57 11.02
C LYS A 106 -11.85 0.31 9.77
N ILE A 107 -11.07 -0.10 8.77
CA ILE A 107 -10.89 0.65 7.53
C ILE A 107 -11.91 0.16 6.50
N PRO A 108 -12.80 1.04 6.01
CA PRO A 108 -13.74 0.70 4.95
C PRO A 108 -13.02 0.10 3.74
N TYR A 109 -13.72 -0.79 3.02
CA TYR A 109 -13.20 -1.23 1.74
C TYR A 109 -13.38 -0.11 0.73
N THR A 110 -12.30 0.26 0.03
CA THR A 110 -12.33 1.26 -1.04
C THR A 110 -11.70 0.65 -2.28
N THR A 111 -12.49 0.57 -3.35
CA THR A 111 -12.06 0.05 -4.64
C THR A 111 -11.10 1.02 -5.34
N PRO A 112 -10.27 0.53 -6.27
CA PRO A 112 -9.49 1.38 -7.17
C PRO A 112 -10.34 2.48 -7.87
N ALA A 113 -11.53 2.12 -8.34
CA ALA A 113 -12.45 3.06 -9.00
C ALA A 113 -12.93 4.17 -8.08
N GLU A 114 -13.25 3.86 -6.82
CA GLU A 114 -13.65 4.88 -5.84
C GLU A 114 -12.50 5.86 -5.53
N ILE A 115 -11.24 5.41 -5.52
CA ILE A 115 -10.08 6.31 -5.36
C ILE A 115 -9.95 7.27 -6.55
N VAL A 116 -10.14 6.76 -7.77
CA VAL A 116 -10.08 7.55 -9.00
C VAL A 116 -11.23 8.54 -9.07
N ASP A 117 -12.46 8.09 -8.84
CA ASP A 117 -13.66 8.93 -8.82
C ASP A 117 -13.58 10.01 -7.73
N PHE A 118 -13.10 9.67 -6.52
CA PHE A 118 -12.80 10.67 -5.49
C PHE A 118 -11.83 11.76 -6.01
N THR A 119 -10.76 11.36 -6.69
CA THR A 119 -9.76 12.29 -7.23
C THR A 119 -10.33 13.20 -8.33
N LEU A 120 -11.10 12.62 -9.25
CA LEU A 120 -11.73 13.34 -10.36
C LEU A 120 -12.78 14.34 -9.88
N ARG A 121 -13.61 13.98 -8.89
CA ARG A 121 -14.63 14.89 -8.30
C ARG A 121 -14.03 16.14 -7.67
N GLN A 122 -12.76 16.08 -7.28
CA GLN A 122 -12.03 17.21 -6.70
C GLN A 122 -11.27 18.04 -7.75
N ASN A 123 -11.38 17.70 -9.04
CA ASN A 123 -10.60 18.29 -10.14
C ASN A 123 -9.08 18.20 -9.93
N ILE A 124 -8.61 17.10 -9.32
CA ILE A 124 -7.19 16.88 -9.02
C ILE A 124 -6.54 16.05 -10.15
N PRO A 125 -5.37 16.47 -10.67
CA PRO A 125 -4.77 15.85 -11.86
C PRO A 125 -3.93 14.60 -11.59
N GLY A 126 -3.89 14.08 -10.35
CA GLY A 126 -3.02 12.94 -10.05
C GLY A 126 -3.21 12.32 -8.67
N ILE A 127 -2.68 11.10 -8.54
CA ILE A 127 -2.67 10.30 -7.32
C ILE A 127 -1.20 10.02 -6.95
N ALA A 128 -0.86 10.23 -5.68
CA ALA A 128 0.45 9.94 -5.11
C ALA A 128 0.32 8.82 -4.06
N TYR A 129 1.10 7.74 -4.23
CA TYR A 129 1.22 6.69 -3.22
C TYR A 129 2.34 7.07 -2.25
N THR A 130 2.01 7.31 -0.98
CA THR A 130 2.91 7.99 -0.03
C THR A 130 2.65 7.56 1.43
N TYR A 131 3.23 8.28 2.38
CA TYR A 131 3.14 8.16 3.85
C TYR A 131 3.76 6.89 4.42
N THR A 132 3.37 5.73 3.89
CA THR A 132 4.05 4.46 4.05
C THR A 132 4.77 4.10 2.75
N GLU A 133 5.59 3.05 2.79
CA GLU A 133 6.34 2.66 1.61
C GLU A 133 5.41 1.97 0.58
N PRO A 134 5.24 2.52 -0.65
CA PRO A 134 4.21 2.07 -1.58
C PRO A 134 4.33 0.64 -2.10
N THR A 135 5.55 0.07 -2.18
CA THR A 135 5.69 -1.30 -2.73
C THR A 135 4.90 -2.31 -1.92
N ILE A 136 4.69 -2.08 -0.61
CA ILE A 136 3.98 -3.04 0.25
C ILE A 136 2.51 -3.24 -0.13
N PHE A 137 1.90 -2.37 -0.92
CA PHE A 137 0.51 -2.47 -1.42
C PHE A 137 0.44 -2.40 -2.95
N ALA A 138 1.48 -2.89 -3.64
CA ALA A 138 1.62 -2.80 -5.10
C ALA A 138 0.40 -3.25 -5.91
N GLU A 139 -0.33 -4.28 -5.51
CA GLU A 139 -1.54 -4.72 -6.21
C GLU A 139 -2.63 -3.64 -6.19
N TYR A 140 -2.82 -3.00 -5.04
CA TYR A 140 -3.83 -1.96 -4.90
C TYR A 140 -3.41 -0.68 -5.64
N ALA A 141 -2.13 -0.32 -5.56
CA ALA A 141 -1.58 0.78 -6.34
C ALA A 141 -1.68 0.50 -7.85
N TYR A 142 -1.32 -0.69 -8.32
CA TYR A 142 -1.37 -1.09 -9.73
C TYR A 142 -2.79 -1.04 -10.28
N ASP A 143 -3.75 -1.67 -9.60
CA ASP A 143 -5.14 -1.66 -10.07
C ASP A 143 -5.72 -0.23 -10.07
N THR A 144 -5.29 0.63 -9.14
CA THR A 144 -5.64 2.07 -9.13
C THR A 144 -4.99 2.83 -10.29
N MET A 145 -3.73 2.54 -10.64
CA MET A 145 -3.06 3.14 -11.80
C MET A 145 -3.72 2.71 -13.12
N VAL A 146 -4.13 1.44 -13.24
CA VAL A 146 -4.85 0.93 -14.40
C VAL A 146 -6.19 1.64 -14.55
N GLU A 147 -6.91 1.83 -13.45
CA GLU A 147 -8.19 2.54 -13.46
C GLU A 147 -8.02 4.02 -13.81
N ALA A 148 -7.03 4.71 -13.23
CA ALA A 148 -6.77 6.13 -13.46
C ALA A 148 -6.32 6.45 -14.90
N LYS A 149 -5.93 5.43 -15.68
CA LYS A 149 -5.51 5.58 -17.08
C LYS A 149 -6.69 5.58 -18.06
N LYS A 150 -7.87 5.09 -17.64
CA LYS A 150 -9.08 5.07 -18.47
C LYS A 150 -9.60 6.47 -18.71
#